data_AF-A0A3A8ERS8-F1
#
_entry.id   AF-A0A3A8ERS8-F1
#
_cell.length_a   1.000
_cell.length_b   1.000
_cell.length_c   1.000
_cell.angle_alpha   90.00
_cell.angle_beta   90.00
_cell.angle_gamma   90.00
#
_symmetry.space_group_name_H-M   'P 1'
#
loop_
_entity.id
_entity.type
_entity.pdbx_description
1 polymer ?
#
loop_
_entity_poly.entity_id
_entity_poly.type
_entity_poly.pdbx_seq_one_letter_code
_entity_poly.pdbx_strand_id
1 'polypeptide(L)'
;MYATEANLVARFGGEIDELKLMHASASTAVQDALQDATEEINGYIGGRYTLPLPNVPSNLERMACDIARYRLYFQQPTEEVRKRYEDAVSFLKLVATNKAHLQIQNVETSQIVDDQPKNKPSTAPIGTTYTGGVFGDAVLNMMPSIK
;
A
#
# COMPACT_ATOMS: atom_id res chain seq x y z
N MET A 1 12.10 0.70 -11.46
CA MET A 1 10.97 1.51 -11.96
C MET A 1 9.67 0.92 -11.46
N TYR A 2 8.71 1.77 -11.10
CA TYR A 2 7.43 1.35 -10.49
C TYR A 2 6.26 1.22 -11.46
N ALA A 3 6.39 1.80 -12.65
CA ALA A 3 5.40 1.73 -13.71
C ALA A 3 6.10 1.51 -15.06
N THR A 4 5.34 1.00 -16.02
CA THR A 4 5.79 0.79 -17.40
C THR A 4 5.02 1.71 -18.35
N GLU A 5 5.55 1.89 -19.57
CA GLU A 5 4.85 2.62 -20.63
C GLU A 5 3.47 2.01 -20.94
N ALA A 6 3.36 0.68 -20.90
CA ALA A 6 2.07 0.00 -21.10
C ALA A 6 1.03 0.42 -20.05
N ASN A 7 1.43 0.63 -18.80
CA ASN A 7 0.53 1.07 -17.73
C ASN A 7 0.06 2.51 -17.93
N LEU A 8 0.94 3.38 -18.45
CA LEU A 8 0.57 4.75 -18.84
C LEU A 8 -0.46 4.75 -19.96
N VAL A 9 -0.21 3.99 -21.03
CA VAL A 9 -1.11 3.88 -22.18
C VAL A 9 -2.45 3.26 -21.77
N ALA A 10 -2.44 2.23 -20.91
CA ALA A 10 -3.66 1.60 -20.43
C ALA A 10 -4.56 2.56 -19.61
N ARG A 11 -3.96 3.55 -18.92
CA ARG A 11 -4.71 4.50 -18.06
C ARG A 11 -5.13 5.77 -18.78
N PHE A 12 -4.24 6.33 -19.59
CA PHE A 12 -4.40 7.66 -20.19
C PHE A 12 -4.65 7.60 -21.71
N GLY A 13 -4.51 6.42 -22.32
CA GLY A 13 -4.79 6.21 -23.74
C GLY A 13 -3.88 7.03 -24.65
N GLY A 14 -4.46 7.53 -25.74
CA GLY A 14 -3.75 8.24 -26.80
C GLY A 14 -3.12 9.56 -26.39
N GLU A 15 -3.52 10.14 -25.24
CA GLU A 15 -2.91 11.37 -24.73
C GLU A 15 -1.39 11.21 -24.52
N ILE A 16 -0.95 10.04 -24.06
CA ILE A 16 0.47 9.76 -23.83
C ILE A 16 1.23 9.72 -25.16
N ASP A 17 0.59 9.24 -26.23
CA ASP A 17 1.19 9.21 -27.56
C ASP A 17 1.27 10.62 -28.17
N GLU A 18 0.28 11.48 -27.91
CA GLU A 18 0.34 12.91 -28.28
C GLU A 18 1.49 13.62 -27.54
N LEU A 19 1.62 13.40 -26.23
CA LEU A 19 2.70 13.98 -25.43
C LEU A 19 4.08 13.49 -25.88
N LYS A 20 4.21 12.21 -26.26
CA LYS A 20 5.43 11.66 -26.84
C LYS A 20 5.86 12.39 -28.12
N LEU A 21 4.90 12.71 -29.00
CA LEU A 21 5.15 13.38 -30.27
C LEU A 21 5.60 14.84 -30.10
N MET A 22 5.25 15.48 -28.99
CA MET A 22 5.72 16.84 -28.67
C MET A 22 7.20 16.87 -28.24
N HIS A 23 7.77 15.73 -27.84
CA HIS A 23 9.18 15.61 -27.45
C HIS A 23 10.06 15.20 -28.64
N ALA A 24 11.28 15.74 -28.69
CA ALA A 24 12.24 15.44 -29.76
C ALA A 24 12.64 13.95 -29.82
N SER A 25 12.46 13.21 -28.73
CA SER A 25 12.76 11.77 -28.65
C SER A 25 11.65 11.07 -27.86
N ALA A 26 10.64 10.59 -28.60
CA ALA A 26 9.42 10.00 -28.05
C ALA A 26 9.67 8.82 -27.09
N SER A 27 10.62 7.94 -27.41
CA SER A 27 10.90 6.74 -26.60
C SER A 27 11.73 7.05 -25.35
N THR A 28 12.63 8.03 -25.41
CA THR A 28 13.48 8.36 -24.25
C THR A 28 12.74 9.25 -23.27
N ALA A 29 11.92 10.20 -23.74
CA ALA A 29 11.18 11.12 -22.89
C ALA A 29 10.29 10.41 -21.87
N VAL A 30 9.61 9.32 -22.27
CA VAL A 30 8.76 8.54 -21.36
C VAL A 30 9.57 7.74 -20.37
N GLN A 31 10.67 7.13 -20.83
CA GLN A 31 11.56 6.40 -19.94
C GLN A 31 12.22 7.32 -18.91
N ASP A 32 12.66 8.50 -19.33
CA ASP A 32 13.24 9.53 -18.47
C ASP A 32 12.20 10.02 -17.46
N ALA A 33 10.97 10.33 -17.90
CA ALA A 33 9.89 10.74 -17.00
C ALA A 33 9.51 9.66 -15.96
N LEU A 34 9.50 8.39 -16.37
CA LEU A 34 9.24 7.26 -15.46
C LEU A 34 10.41 7.02 -14.48
N GLN A 35 11.64 7.22 -14.94
CA GLN A 35 12.84 7.09 -14.11
C GLN A 35 12.86 8.18 -13.05
N ASP A 36 12.66 9.41 -13.47
CA ASP A 36 12.48 10.58 -12.62
C ASP A 36 11.39 10.40 -11.56
N ALA A 37 10.21 9.92 -11.98
CA ALA A 37 9.11 9.62 -11.07
C ALA A 37 9.48 8.52 -10.06
N THR A 38 10.25 7.52 -10.50
CA THR A 38 10.73 6.45 -9.63
C THR A 38 11.71 6.98 -8.58
N GLU A 39 12.64 7.84 -8.97
CA GLU A 39 13.62 8.46 -8.07
C GLU A 39 12.96 9.38 -7.06
N GLU A 40 11.96 10.15 -7.48
CA GLU A 40 11.16 10.99 -6.59
C GLU A 40 10.41 10.16 -5.55
N ILE A 41 9.73 9.09 -5.96
CA ILE A 41 9.07 8.16 -5.04
C ILE A 41 10.08 7.54 -4.07
N ASN A 42 11.22 7.06 -4.58
CA ASN A 42 12.32 6.49 -3.78
C ASN A 42 12.80 7.45 -2.68
N GLY A 43 12.89 8.75 -2.99
CA GLY A 43 13.28 9.77 -2.02
C GLY A 43 12.33 9.87 -0.82
N TYR A 44 11.02 9.66 -1.04
CA TYR A 44 10.03 9.69 0.04
C TYR A 44 9.95 8.38 0.83
N ILE A 45 10.09 7.24 0.17
CA ILE A 45 9.90 5.93 0.80
C ILE A 45 11.20 5.33 1.37
N GLY A 46 12.37 5.76 0.89
CA GLY A 46 13.67 5.18 1.24
C GLY A 46 14.05 5.30 2.71
N GLY A 47 13.43 6.24 3.45
CA GLY A 47 13.59 6.33 4.90
C GLY A 47 12.79 5.29 5.70
N ARG A 48 11.80 4.62 5.08
CA ARG A 48 10.91 3.66 5.76
C ARG A 48 11.01 2.24 5.22
N TYR A 49 11.19 2.08 3.91
CA TYR A 49 11.22 0.79 3.26
C TYR A 49 12.61 0.51 2.69
N THR A 50 13.06 -0.73 2.82
CA THR A 50 14.30 -1.19 2.19
C THR A 50 14.10 -1.27 0.68
N LEU A 51 14.91 -0.52 -0.06
CA LEU A 51 14.92 -0.54 -1.53
C LEU A 51 15.97 -1.55 -2.01
N PRO A 52 15.70 -2.34 -3.08
CA PRO A 52 14.49 -2.34 -3.91
C PRO A 52 13.29 -3.04 -3.26
N LEU A 53 12.08 -2.52 -3.51
CA LEU A 53 10.84 -3.13 -3.02
C LEU A 53 10.62 -4.50 -3.68
N PRO A 54 10.21 -5.54 -2.94
CA PRO A 54 9.99 -6.89 -3.50
C PRO A 54 8.71 -6.98 -4.35
N ASN A 55 7.70 -6.16 -4.04
CA ASN A 55 6.45 -6.08 -4.78
C ASN A 55 5.98 -4.62 -4.84
N VAL A 56 5.52 -4.19 -6.01
CA VAL A 56 5.02 -2.83 -6.23
C VAL A 56 3.50 -2.84 -6.08
N PRO A 57 2.93 -2.24 -5.03
CA PRO A 57 1.48 -2.15 -4.89
C PRO A 57 0.88 -1.29 -6.02
N SER A 58 -0.32 -1.65 -6.46
CA SER A 58 -1.06 -0.94 -7.52
C SER A 58 -1.28 0.55 -7.24
N ASN A 59 -1.29 0.96 -5.96
CA ASN A 59 -1.36 2.37 -5.58
C ASN A 59 -0.05 3.11 -5.92
N LEU A 60 1.13 2.52 -5.65
CA LEU A 60 2.42 3.11 -6.07
C LEU A 60 2.52 3.20 -7.59
N GLU A 61 2.07 2.16 -8.29
CA GLU A 61 2.04 2.16 -9.76
C GLU A 61 1.17 3.33 -10.29
N ARG A 62 -0.02 3.55 -9.71
CA ARG A 62 -0.88 4.67 -10.08
C ARG A 62 -0.22 6.02 -9.84
N MET A 63 0.37 6.22 -8.66
CA MET A 63 1.07 7.47 -8.34
C MET A 63 2.27 7.72 -9.25
N ALA A 64 3.05 6.68 -9.56
CA ALA A 64 4.16 6.78 -10.51
C ALA A 64 3.66 7.20 -11.91
N CYS A 65 2.52 6.66 -12.35
CA CYS A 65 1.89 7.05 -13.62
C CYS A 65 1.45 8.53 -13.61
N ASP A 66 0.81 9.00 -12.53
CA ASP A 66 0.34 10.39 -12.41
C ASP A 66 1.52 11.39 -12.38
N ILE A 67 2.61 11.05 -11.68
CA ILE A 67 3.84 11.87 -11.64
C ILE A 67 4.53 11.89 -13.00
N ALA A 68 4.70 10.73 -13.65
CA ALA A 68 5.31 10.65 -14.97
C ALA A 68 4.49 11.43 -16.01
N ARG A 69 3.15 11.35 -15.96
CA ARG A 69 2.27 12.15 -16.82
C ARG A 69 2.50 13.64 -16.63
N TYR A 70 2.56 14.12 -15.39
CA TYR A 70 2.84 15.54 -15.10
C TYR A 70 4.18 15.99 -15.69
N ARG A 71 5.24 15.16 -15.58
CA ARG A 71 6.56 15.48 -16.14
C ARG A 71 6.61 15.49 -17.67
N LEU A 72 5.75 14.71 -18.33
CA LEU A 72 5.66 14.72 -19.80
C LEU A 72 5.08 16.03 -20.37
N TYR A 73 4.29 16.77 -19.58
CA TYR A 73 3.78 18.08 -19.99
C TYR A 73 4.88 19.15 -19.94
N PHE A 74 5.29 19.66 -21.12
CA PHE A 74 6.36 20.66 -21.23
C PHE A 74 5.89 22.11 -20.97
N GLN A 75 4.68 22.48 -21.40
CA GLN A 75 4.30 23.90 -21.52
C GLN A 75 3.07 24.32 -20.72
N GLN A 76 2.06 23.44 -20.59
CA GLN A 76 0.87 23.75 -19.79
C GLN A 76 0.18 22.45 -19.33
N PRO A 77 0.55 21.91 -18.17
CA PRO A 77 -0.23 20.82 -17.57
C PRO A 77 -1.64 21.36 -17.26
N THR A 78 -2.65 20.54 -17.52
CA THR A 78 -4.02 20.89 -17.12
C THR A 78 -4.13 20.94 -15.60
N GLU A 79 -5.07 21.74 -15.09
CA GLU A 79 -5.30 21.82 -13.63
C GLU A 79 -5.62 20.45 -13.01
N GLU A 80 -6.27 19.55 -13.78
CA GLU A 80 -6.52 18.19 -13.33
C GLU A 80 -5.23 17.39 -13.14
N VAL A 81 -4.31 17.44 -14.10
CA VAL A 81 -3.02 16.71 -14.04
C VAL A 81 -2.17 17.25 -12.89
N ARG A 82 -2.13 18.57 -12.72
CA ARG A 82 -1.44 19.21 -11.60
C ARG A 82 -2.03 18.78 -10.26
N LYS A 83 -3.36 18.79 -10.12
CA LYS A 83 -4.02 18.38 -8.89
C LYS A 83 -3.74 16.90 -8.55
N ARG A 84 -3.79 16.00 -9.54
CA ARG A 84 -3.45 14.58 -9.33
C ARG A 84 -1.99 14.39 -8.91
N TYR A 85 -1.08 15.16 -9.50
CA TYR A 85 0.32 15.18 -9.08
C TYR A 85 0.47 15.66 -7.62
N GLU A 86 -0.18 16.76 -7.26
CA GLU A 86 -0.15 17.29 -5.89
C GLU A 86 -0.76 16.29 -4.89
N ASP A 87 -1.86 15.62 -5.24
CA ASP A 87 -2.49 14.56 -4.44
C ASP A 87 -1.53 13.37 -4.25
N ALA A 88 -0.84 12.91 -5.32
CA ALA A 88 0.16 11.85 -5.24
C ALA A 88 1.34 12.21 -4.32
N VAL A 89 1.90 13.42 -4.48
CA VAL A 89 2.99 13.92 -3.63
C VAL A 89 2.53 14.07 -2.18
N SER A 90 1.29 14.53 -1.94
CA SER A 90 0.74 14.63 -0.59
C SER A 90 0.63 13.27 0.10
N PHE A 91 0.23 12.23 -0.64
CA PHE A 91 0.17 10.88 -0.14
C PHE A 91 1.58 10.34 0.17
N LEU A 92 2.56 10.56 -0.71
CA LEU A 92 3.95 10.17 -0.46
C LEU A 92 4.53 10.84 0.80
N LYS A 93 4.19 12.12 1.05
CA LYS A 93 4.54 12.80 2.32
C LYS A 93 3.85 12.18 3.52
N LEU A 94 2.60 11.74 3.41
CA LEU A 94 1.90 11.01 4.49
C LEU A 94 2.55 9.65 4.75
N VAL A 95 3.01 8.96 3.71
CA VAL A 95 3.79 7.73 3.84
C VAL A 95 5.11 8.02 4.56
N ALA A 96 5.85 9.06 4.16
CA ALA A 96 7.10 9.45 4.81
C ALA A 96 6.91 9.81 6.31
N THR A 97 5.78 10.44 6.66
CA THR A 97 5.45 10.82 8.04
C THR A 97 4.79 9.71 8.88
N ASN A 98 4.79 8.46 8.41
CA ASN A 98 4.16 7.30 9.05
C ASN A 98 2.62 7.38 9.22
N LYS A 99 1.94 8.34 8.58
CA LYS A 99 0.48 8.48 8.66
C LYS A 99 -0.26 7.58 7.69
N ALA A 100 0.39 7.22 6.58
CA ALA A 100 -0.14 6.28 5.60
C ALA A 100 0.77 5.04 5.49
N HIS A 101 0.18 3.88 5.24
CA HIS A 101 0.89 2.64 4.97
C HIS A 101 0.71 2.23 3.51
N LEU A 102 1.80 1.84 2.88
CA LEU A 102 1.74 1.12 1.61
C LEU A 102 1.31 -0.31 1.92
N GLN A 103 0.26 -0.77 1.25
CA GLN A 103 -0.19 -2.16 1.29
C GLN A 103 0.76 -3.02 0.45
N ILE A 104 2.00 -3.17 0.91
CA ILE A 104 2.96 -4.09 0.31
C ILE A 104 2.53 -5.47 0.78
N GLN A 105 1.85 -6.21 -0.09
CA GLN A 105 1.53 -7.62 0.18
C GLN A 105 2.85 -8.38 0.13
N ASN A 106 3.38 -8.74 1.29
CA ASN A 106 4.45 -9.71 1.37
C ASN A 106 3.81 -11.09 1.08
N VAL A 107 4.28 -11.76 0.02
CA VAL A 107 3.66 -12.97 -0.53
C VAL A 107 3.75 -14.17 0.43
N GLU A 108 4.43 -14.02 1.58
CA GLU A 108 4.62 -15.08 2.57
C GLU A 108 3.63 -15.06 3.74
N THR A 109 2.73 -14.09 3.87
CA THR A 109 1.78 -14.13 4.99
C THR A 109 0.44 -13.52 4.63
N SER A 110 -0.49 -14.37 4.19
CA SER A 110 -1.94 -14.11 4.19
C SER A 110 -2.49 -14.00 5.62
N GLN A 111 -1.92 -13.11 6.44
CA GLN A 111 -2.52 -12.72 7.71
C GLN A 111 -2.93 -11.26 7.64
N ILE A 112 -4.24 -11.06 7.75
CA ILE A 112 -4.84 -9.81 8.19
C ILE A 112 -4.09 -9.44 9.48
N VAL A 113 -3.33 -8.34 9.46
CA VAL A 113 -2.88 -7.74 10.72
C VAL A 113 -4.16 -7.22 11.37
N ASP A 114 -4.73 -8.05 12.21
CA ASP A 114 -5.70 -7.66 13.21
C ASP A 114 -5.01 -6.56 14.02
N ASP A 115 -5.46 -5.31 13.86
CA ASP A 115 -5.02 -4.17 14.66
C ASP A 115 -5.44 -4.45 16.10
N GLN A 116 -4.63 -5.23 16.82
CA GLN A 116 -4.84 -5.53 18.22
C GLN A 116 -4.25 -4.36 19.01
N PRO A 117 -5.08 -3.46 19.58
CA PRO A 117 -4.57 -2.39 20.42
C PRO A 117 -3.76 -3.00 21.58
N LYS A 118 -2.50 -2.56 21.72
CA LYS A 118 -1.55 -2.99 22.78
C LYS A 118 -2.05 -2.84 24.22
N ASN A 119 -3.20 -2.18 24.43
CA ASN A 119 -3.79 -1.91 25.73
C ASN A 119 -5.21 -2.48 25.85
N LYS A 120 -5.41 -3.76 25.49
CA LYS A 120 -6.56 -4.47 26.06
C LYS A 120 -6.17 -4.79 27.51
N PRO A 121 -6.85 -4.26 28.55
CA PRO A 121 -6.73 -4.88 29.86
C PRO A 121 -7.08 -6.36 29.67
N SER A 122 -6.31 -7.24 30.29
CA SER A 122 -6.61 -8.66 30.36
C SER A 122 -7.90 -8.83 31.18
N THR A 123 -9.04 -8.51 30.59
CA THR A 123 -10.34 -8.87 31.12
C THR A 123 -10.43 -10.37 30.90
N ALA A 124 -10.05 -11.13 31.93
CA ALA A 124 -10.41 -12.53 32.04
C ALA A 124 -11.91 -12.65 31.71
N PRO A 125 -12.35 -13.68 30.97
CA PRO A 125 -13.77 -13.86 30.72
C PRO A 125 -14.47 -14.00 32.08
N ILE A 126 -15.16 -12.94 32.51
CA ILE A 126 -16.12 -12.98 33.61
C ILE A 126 -17.25 -13.85 33.10
N GLY A 127 -17.18 -15.15 33.39
CA GLY A 127 -18.17 -16.09 32.90
C GLY A 127 -17.84 -17.59 32.97
N THR A 128 -16.66 -18.03 33.40
CA THR A 128 -16.36 -19.48 33.49
C THR A 128 -16.52 -20.10 34.87
N THR A 129 -17.15 -19.42 35.84
CA THR A 129 -17.51 -20.05 37.13
C THR A 129 -18.98 -19.83 37.45
N TYR A 130 -19.84 -20.54 36.74
CA TYR A 130 -21.12 -20.95 37.30
C TYR A 130 -21.59 -22.29 36.71
N THR A 131 -20.95 -23.38 37.12
CA THR A 131 -21.60 -24.69 37.12
C THR A 131 -22.37 -24.80 38.43
N GLY A 132 -23.63 -24.34 38.41
CA GLY A 132 -24.56 -24.64 39.48
C GLY A 132 -24.72 -26.15 39.61
N GLY A 133 -24.48 -26.67 40.80
CA GLY A 133 -24.67 -28.08 41.16
C GLY A 133 -23.79 -28.44 42.35
N VAL A 134 -24.39 -28.95 43.42
CA VAL A 134 -23.81 -29.18 44.77
C VAL A 134 -22.65 -30.19 44.82
N PHE A 135 -22.07 -30.59 43.68
CA PHE A 135 -21.02 -31.60 43.62
C PHE A 135 -19.82 -31.06 42.84
N GLY A 136 -18.74 -30.75 43.55
CA GLY A 136 -17.47 -30.35 42.95
C GLY A 136 -16.85 -31.49 42.15
N ASP A 137 -16.07 -31.12 41.13
CA ASP A 137 -15.41 -31.98 40.13
C ASP A 137 -14.57 -33.14 40.73
N ALA A 138 -14.17 -33.02 42.00
CA ALA A 138 -13.48 -34.08 42.74
C ALA A 138 -14.35 -35.33 43.02
N VAL A 139 -15.67 -35.19 43.12
CA VAL A 139 -16.59 -36.32 43.40
C VAL A 139 -16.92 -37.10 42.12
N LEU A 140 -17.02 -36.40 40.98
CA LEU A 140 -17.25 -37.00 39.66
C LEU A 140 -16.09 -37.89 39.21
N ASN A 141 -14.86 -37.49 39.51
CA ASN A 141 -13.65 -38.27 39.19
C ASN A 141 -13.51 -39.56 40.02
N MET A 142 -14.36 -39.76 41.02
CA MET A 142 -14.32 -40.93 41.92
C MET A 142 -15.40 -41.99 41.60
N MET A 143 -16.24 -41.75 40.59
CA MET A 143 -17.21 -42.74 40.12
C MET A 143 -16.53 -43.75 39.19
N PRO A 144 -16.72 -45.07 39.38
CA PRO A 144 -16.20 -46.06 38.45
C PRO A 144 -16.98 -45.96 37.13
N SER A 145 -16.25 -45.79 36.03
CA SER A 145 -16.83 -45.80 34.68
C SER A 145 -17.41 -47.17 34.39
N ILE A 146 -18.74 -47.25 34.27
CA ILE A 146 -19.42 -48.38 33.65
C ILE A 146 -19.18 -48.26 32.14
N LYS A 147 -18.71 -49.34 31.54
CA LYS A 147 -18.48 -49.47 30.10
C LYS A 147 -19.78 -49.78 29.37
#